data_AF-A0A0T5ZAW3-F1
#
_entry.id   AF-A0A0T5ZAW3-F1
#
_cell.length_a   1.000
_cell.length_b   1.000
_cell.length_c   1.000
_cell.angle_alpha   90.00
_cell.angle_beta   90.00
_cell.angle_gamma   90.00
#
_symmetry.space_group_name_H-M   'P 1'
#
loop_
_entity.id
_entity.type
_entity.pdbx_description
1 polymer ?
#
loop_
_entity_poly.entity_id
_entity_poly.type
_entity_poly.pdbx_seq_one_letter_code
_entity_poly.pdbx_strand_id
1 'polypeptide(L)'
;MSAITRALISVSDKTGIVDFARALADKGVEILSTGGTARLLTENVIPVIEVSEYTGFPEMMDGRVKTLHPKIHGGILGRRGTDDSVMKENGIGPIDLIVVNLYPFEQTVANPDCDLPTAIENIDIGGPTMLMFSMA
;
A
#
# COMPACT_ATOMS: atom_id res chain seq x y z
N MET A 1 13.92 10.78 -14.57
CA MET A 1 13.07 9.92 -13.72
C MET A 1 13.29 8.49 -14.19
N SER A 2 13.56 7.57 -13.27
CA SER A 2 13.60 6.14 -13.58
C SER A 2 12.21 5.67 -14.01
N ALA A 3 12.15 4.61 -14.83
CA ALA A 3 10.88 3.98 -15.15
C ALA A 3 10.23 3.43 -13.88
N ILE A 4 8.90 3.54 -13.78
CA ILE A 4 8.14 2.90 -12.71
C ILE A 4 8.15 1.40 -12.99
N THR A 5 8.70 0.62 -12.07
CA THR A 5 8.77 -0.84 -12.18
C THR A 5 7.87 -1.54 -11.17
N ARG A 6 7.60 -0.88 -10.04
CA ARG A 6 6.72 -1.41 -9.00
C ARG A 6 5.83 -0.34 -8.37
N ALA A 7 4.56 -0.67 -8.17
CA ALA A 7 3.59 0.16 -7.46
C ALA A 7 3.06 -0.54 -6.20
N LEU A 8 2.91 0.21 -5.10
CA LEU A 8 2.17 -0.21 -3.91
C LEU A 8 0.82 0.51 -3.88
N ILE A 9 -0.27 -0.25 -3.95
CA ILE A 9 -1.63 0.28 -4.01
C ILE A 9 -2.42 -0.15 -2.76
N SER A 10 -2.86 0.82 -1.96
CA SER A 10 -3.67 0.59 -0.76
C SER A 10 -4.67 1.73 -0.60
N VAL A 11 -5.91 1.53 -1.04
CA VAL A 11 -6.92 2.59 -1.08
C VAL A 11 -8.19 2.20 -0.32
N SER A 12 -8.74 3.16 0.42
CA SER A 12 -10.07 3.08 1.00
C SER A 12 -11.15 3.26 -0.07
N ASP A 13 -11.12 4.41 -0.76
CA ASP A 13 -11.96 4.68 -1.93
C ASP A 13 -11.35 4.01 -3.17
N LYS A 14 -12.14 3.10 -3.76
CA LYS A 14 -11.73 2.25 -4.90
C LYS A 14 -12.18 2.82 -6.24
N THR A 15 -12.73 4.03 -6.26
CA THR A 15 -13.17 4.69 -7.50
C THR A 15 -12.03 4.74 -8.52
N GLY A 16 -12.25 4.16 -9.70
CA GLY A 16 -11.28 4.13 -10.80
C GLY A 16 -10.05 3.25 -10.60
N ILE A 17 -9.89 2.56 -9.46
CA ILE A 17 -8.63 1.87 -9.15
C ILE A 17 -8.35 0.67 -10.07
N VAL A 18 -9.41 0.00 -10.55
CA VAL A 18 -9.30 -1.16 -11.43
C VAL A 18 -8.68 -0.75 -12.77
N ASP A 19 -9.20 0.29 -13.41
CA ASP A 19 -8.69 0.75 -14.72
C ASP A 19 -7.28 1.32 -14.59
N PHE A 20 -7.01 2.03 -13.49
CA PHE A 20 -5.68 2.54 -13.18
C PHE A 20 -4.66 1.41 -13.00
N ALA A 21 -4.97 0.41 -12.18
CA ALA A 21 -4.10 -0.73 -11.92
C ALA A 21 -3.90 -1.59 -13.19
N ARG A 22 -4.94 -1.76 -14.01
CA ARG A 22 -4.81 -2.45 -15.30
C ARG A 22 -3.83 -1.74 -16.23
N ALA A 23 -3.93 -0.42 -16.36
CA ALA A 23 -3.00 0.35 -17.18
C ALA A 23 -1.54 0.27 -16.70
N LEU A 24 -1.31 0.11 -15.39
CA LEU A 24 0.03 -0.16 -14.85
C LEU A 24 0.50 -1.56 -15.19
N ALA A 25 -0.34 -2.58 -14.97
CA ALA A 25 -0.02 -3.98 -15.27
C ALA A 25 0.28 -4.19 -16.77
N ASP A 26 -0.49 -3.55 -17.67
CA ASP A 26 -0.28 -3.57 -19.12
C ASP A 26 1.08 -2.99 -19.55
N LYS A 27 1.68 -2.14 -18.70
CA LYS A 27 3.03 -1.59 -18.89
C LYS A 27 4.11 -2.43 -18.22
N GLY A 28 3.76 -3.58 -17.65
CA GLY A 28 4.68 -4.47 -16.95
C GLY A 28 5.07 -3.98 -15.55
N VAL A 29 4.30 -3.08 -14.95
CA VAL A 29 4.52 -2.64 -13.56
C VAL A 29 4.03 -3.74 -12.61
N GLU A 30 4.88 -4.17 -11.70
CA GLU A 30 4.50 -5.11 -10.65
C GLU A 30 3.65 -4.39 -9.58
N ILE A 31 2.51 -4.98 -9.22
CA ILE A 31 1.57 -4.38 -8.27
C ILE A 31 1.62 -5.14 -6.95
N LEU A 32 2.00 -4.43 -5.89
CA LEU A 32 1.80 -4.85 -4.51
C LEU A 32 0.49 -4.27 -3.99
N SER A 33 -0.32 -5.08 -3.31
CA SER A 33 -1.53 -4.58 -2.65
C SER A 33 -1.90 -5.41 -1.42
N THR A 34 -2.89 -4.97 -0.65
CA THR A 34 -3.32 -5.63 0.58
C THR A 34 -4.83 -5.51 0.81
N GLY A 35 -5.37 -6.45 1.60
CA GLY A 35 -6.76 -6.46 2.04
C GLY A 35 -7.77 -6.31 0.90
N GLY A 36 -8.79 -5.48 1.14
CA GLY A 36 -9.87 -5.26 0.17
C GLY A 36 -9.42 -4.67 -1.17
N THR A 37 -8.26 -4.00 -1.24
CA THR A 37 -7.73 -3.51 -2.53
C THR A 37 -7.18 -4.67 -3.35
N ALA A 38 -6.33 -5.51 -2.75
CA ALA A 38 -5.78 -6.68 -3.42
C ALA A 38 -6.90 -7.60 -3.92
N ARG A 39 -7.89 -7.87 -3.07
CA ARG A 39 -9.05 -8.69 -3.44
C ARG A 39 -9.79 -8.14 -4.66
N LEU A 40 -10.11 -6.83 -4.68
CA LEU A 40 -10.81 -6.21 -5.80
C LEU A 40 -10.02 -6.36 -7.11
N LEU A 41 -8.71 -6.12 -7.07
CA LEU A 41 -7.85 -6.21 -8.24
C LEU A 41 -7.76 -7.66 -8.77
N THR A 42 -7.58 -8.64 -7.88
CA THR A 42 -7.56 -10.06 -8.22
C THR A 42 -8.89 -10.53 -8.82
N GLU A 43 -10.04 -10.11 -8.25
CA GLU A 43 -11.37 -10.40 -8.79
C GLU A 43 -11.58 -9.84 -10.20
N ASN A 44 -10.85 -8.77 -10.56
CA ASN A 44 -10.83 -8.17 -11.90
C ASN A 44 -9.69 -8.68 -12.80
N VAL A 45 -9.07 -9.81 -12.42
CA VAL A 45 -8.01 -10.50 -13.17
C VAL A 45 -6.77 -9.63 -13.40
N ILE A 46 -6.49 -8.71 -12.47
CA ILE A 46 -5.26 -7.92 -12.48
C ILE A 46 -4.21 -8.66 -11.64
N PRO A 47 -3.00 -8.92 -12.19
CA PRO A 47 -1.92 -9.54 -11.42
C PRO A 47 -1.53 -8.67 -10.23
N VAL A 48 -1.61 -9.23 -9.03
CA VAL A 48 -1.26 -8.56 -7.78
C VAL A 48 -0.50 -9.54 -6.90
N ILE A 49 0.57 -9.05 -6.28
CA ILE A 49 1.26 -9.76 -5.19
C ILE A 49 0.73 -9.18 -3.89
N GLU A 50 0.26 -10.05 -3.00
CA GLU A 50 -0.23 -9.61 -1.70
C GLU A 50 0.95 -9.17 -0.82
N VAL A 51 0.79 -8.09 -0.04
CA VAL A 51 1.85 -7.59 0.85
C VAL A 51 2.29 -8.68 1.84
N SER A 52 1.37 -9.52 2.31
CA SER A 52 1.68 -10.65 3.20
C SER A 52 2.58 -11.68 2.52
N GLU A 53 2.32 -12.01 1.25
CA GLU A 53 3.16 -12.87 0.42
C GLU A 53 4.56 -12.25 0.19
N TYR A 54 4.60 -10.97 -0.21
CA TYR A 54 5.85 -10.25 -0.48
C TYR A 54 6.74 -10.13 0.77
N THR A 55 6.13 -9.82 1.92
CA THR A 55 6.85 -9.66 3.18
C THR A 55 7.22 -11.00 3.80
N GLY A 56 6.39 -12.03 3.60
CA GLY A 56 6.43 -13.30 4.34
C GLY A 56 5.82 -13.20 5.73
N PHE A 57 5.08 -12.11 6.02
CA PHE A 57 4.48 -11.85 7.32
C PHE A 57 2.96 -11.78 7.20
N PRO A 58 2.20 -12.56 8.01
CA PRO A 58 0.75 -12.59 7.90
C PRO A 58 0.11 -11.27 8.36
N GLU A 59 -1.09 -11.01 7.88
CA GLU A 59 -1.91 -9.92 8.43
C GLU A 59 -2.26 -10.21 9.90
N MET A 60 -2.15 -9.19 10.76
CA MET A 60 -2.40 -9.33 12.19
C MET A 60 -3.11 -8.11 12.78
N MET A 61 -3.71 -8.28 13.96
CA MET A 61 -4.43 -7.22 14.69
C MET A 61 -5.52 -6.57 13.83
N ASP A 62 -6.33 -7.40 13.18
CA ASP A 62 -7.42 -6.95 12.29
C ASP A 62 -6.96 -5.99 11.19
N GLY A 63 -5.78 -6.28 10.61
CA GLY A 63 -5.21 -5.48 9.53
C GLY A 63 -4.56 -4.16 9.93
N ARG A 64 -4.43 -3.88 11.25
CA ARG A 64 -3.69 -2.71 11.76
C ARG A 64 -2.20 -2.77 11.44
N VAL A 65 -1.62 -3.96 11.36
CA VAL A 65 -0.18 -4.17 11.09
C VAL A 65 -0.01 -5.02 9.84
N LYS A 66 -0.24 -4.40 8.68
CA LYS A 66 -0.10 -5.05 7.36
C LYS A 66 1.06 -4.50 6.51
N THR A 67 1.31 -3.19 6.57
CA THR A 67 2.36 -2.53 5.76
C THR A 67 3.58 -2.08 6.56
N LEU A 68 3.55 -2.19 7.89
CA LEU A 68 4.63 -1.80 8.81
C LEU A 68 5.79 -2.81 8.80
N HIS A 69 6.47 -2.93 7.65
CA HIS A 69 7.51 -3.93 7.44
C HIS A 69 8.73 -3.34 6.70
N PRO A 70 9.98 -3.71 7.04
CA PRO A 70 11.19 -3.20 6.39
C PRO A 70 11.22 -3.39 4.86
N LYS A 71 10.71 -4.51 4.34
CA LYS A 71 10.61 -4.73 2.88
C LYS A 71 9.69 -3.72 2.16
N ILE A 72 8.69 -3.18 2.85
CA ILE A 72 7.80 -2.15 2.30
C ILE A 72 8.48 -0.79 2.45
N HIS A 73 8.80 -0.39 3.68
CA HIS A 73 9.34 0.93 3.95
C HIS A 73 10.73 1.16 3.37
N GLY A 74 11.60 0.15 3.38
CA GLY A 74 12.91 0.21 2.72
C GLY A 74 12.80 0.25 1.19
N GLY A 75 11.75 -0.33 0.61
CA GLY A 75 11.47 -0.21 -0.82
C GLY A 75 11.09 1.21 -1.22
N ILE A 76 10.36 1.91 -0.33
CA ILE A 76 9.94 3.31 -0.47
C ILE A 76 11.12 4.27 -0.24
N LEU A 77 11.81 4.13 0.89
CA LEU A 77 12.85 5.07 1.34
C LEU A 77 14.23 4.85 0.72
N GLY A 78 14.46 3.68 0.10
CA GLY A 78 15.78 3.30 -0.39
C GLY A 78 16.30 4.24 -1.48
N ARG A 79 17.43 4.89 -1.23
CA ARG A 79 18.02 5.86 -2.16
C ARG A 79 18.71 5.11 -3.30
N ARG A 80 18.12 5.22 -4.50
CA ARG A 80 18.64 4.56 -5.71
C ARG A 80 20.10 4.91 -5.96
N GLY A 81 20.93 3.92 -6.25
CA GLY A 81 22.37 4.05 -6.45
C GLY A 81 23.20 4.23 -5.17
N THR A 82 22.57 4.49 -4.02
CA THR A 82 23.27 4.59 -2.72
C THR A 82 23.02 3.35 -1.85
N ASP A 83 21.75 2.96 -1.72
CA ASP A 83 21.33 1.89 -0.81
C ASP A 83 21.10 0.54 -1.53
N ASP A 84 21.37 0.47 -2.84
CA ASP A 84 21.05 -0.69 -3.69
C ASP A 84 21.66 -2.01 -3.16
N SER A 85 22.89 -1.98 -2.62
CA SER A 85 23.56 -3.18 -2.08
C SER A 85 22.82 -3.71 -0.85
N VAL A 86 22.56 -2.85 0.14
CA VAL A 86 21.90 -3.25 1.39
C VAL A 86 20.45 -3.68 1.14
N MET A 87 19.76 -3.00 0.21
CA MET A 87 18.42 -3.39 -0.22
C MET A 87 18.43 -4.80 -0.82
N LYS A 88 19.35 -5.07 -1.75
CA LYS A 88 19.47 -6.38 -2.41
C LYS A 88 19.84 -7.48 -1.42
N GLU A 89 20.80 -7.25 -0.52
CA GLU A 89 21.23 -8.20 0.50
C GLU A 89 20.09 -8.62 1.44
N ASN A 90 19.15 -7.71 1.71
CA ASN A 90 18.01 -7.95 2.59
C ASN A 90 16.72 -8.32 1.84
N GLY A 91 16.79 -8.55 0.52
CA GLY A 91 15.63 -8.89 -0.30
C GLY A 91 14.56 -7.79 -0.33
N ILE A 92 14.98 -6.53 -0.22
CA ILE A 92 14.14 -5.34 -0.31
C ILE A 92 14.18 -4.85 -1.75
N GLY A 93 13.06 -4.97 -2.46
CA GLY A 93 12.99 -4.42 -3.80
C GLY A 93 12.45 -2.98 -3.80
N PRO A 94 12.82 -2.18 -4.81
CA PRO A 94 12.35 -0.80 -4.96
C PRO A 94 10.83 -0.73 -5.09
N ILE A 95 10.21 0.31 -4.52
CA ILE A 95 8.83 0.72 -4.78
C ILE A 95 8.90 2.12 -5.37
N ASP A 96 8.38 2.31 -6.58
CA ASP A 96 8.56 3.55 -7.36
C ASP A 96 7.31 4.42 -7.36
N LEU A 97 6.14 3.80 -7.12
CA LEU A 97 4.85 4.47 -7.08
C LEU A 97 4.07 4.01 -5.85
N ILE A 98 3.53 4.97 -5.08
CA ILE A 98 2.59 4.70 -4.02
C ILE A 98 1.23 5.30 -4.41
N VAL A 99 0.19 4.48 -4.32
CA VAL A 99 -1.19 4.92 -4.54
C VAL A 99 -2.00 4.62 -3.29
N VAL A 100 -2.34 5.68 -2.57
CA VAL A 100 -2.99 5.59 -1.28
C VAL A 100 -4.02 6.71 -1.14
N ASN A 101 -5.17 6.37 -0.59
CA ASN A 101 -6.11 7.32 -0.01
C ASN A 101 -6.55 6.78 1.35
N LEU A 102 -6.82 7.70 2.27
CA LEU A 102 -7.03 7.38 3.67
C LEU A 102 -8.48 6.98 3.93
N TYR A 103 -8.72 6.38 5.08
CA TYR A 103 -10.08 6.15 5.55
C TYR A 103 -10.82 7.49 5.66
N PRO A 104 -12.12 7.55 5.33
CA PRO A 104 -12.89 8.79 5.34
C PRO A 104 -13.25 9.20 6.78
N PHE A 105 -12.24 9.42 7.62
CA PHE A 105 -12.38 9.66 9.05
C PHE A 105 -13.30 10.85 9.36
N GLU A 106 -13.18 11.94 8.59
CA GLU A 106 -14.07 13.10 8.71
C GLU A 106 -15.54 12.73 8.52
N GLN A 107 -15.85 11.89 7.52
CA GLN A 107 -17.21 11.44 7.26
C GLN A 107 -17.70 10.52 8.37
N THR A 108 -16.82 9.66 8.89
CA THR A 108 -17.14 8.77 10.02
C THR A 108 -17.54 9.57 11.26
N VAL A 109 -16.74 10.55 11.67
CA VAL A 109 -17.02 11.34 12.88
C VAL A 109 -18.13 12.38 12.69
N ALA A 110 -18.47 12.73 11.45
CA ALA A 110 -19.62 13.57 11.14
C ALA A 110 -20.97 12.85 11.33
N ASN A 111 -20.97 11.51 11.38
CA ASN A 111 -22.18 10.74 11.66
C ASN A 111 -22.63 10.96 13.12
N PRO A 112 -23.86 11.45 13.38
CA PRO A 112 -24.37 11.66 14.73
C PRO A 112 -24.38 10.42 15.62
N ASP A 113 -24.43 9.23 15.03
CA ASP A 113 -24.43 7.95 15.76
C ASP A 113 -23.00 7.39 15.99
N CYS A 114 -21.95 8.11 15.57
CA CYS A 114 -20.58 7.66 15.77
C CYS A 114 -20.16 7.78 17.24
N ASP A 115 -19.90 6.64 17.88
CA ASP A 115 -19.28 6.60 19.19
C ASP A 115 -17.74 6.67 19.12
N LEU A 116 -17.12 6.89 20.29
CA LEU A 116 -15.66 7.00 20.38
C LEU A 116 -14.92 5.72 19.91
N PRO A 117 -15.34 4.49 20.28
CA PRO A 117 -14.75 3.27 19.73
C PRO A 117 -14.78 3.21 18.21
N THR A 118 -15.92 3.52 17.57
CA THR A 118 -16.05 3.53 16.11
C THR A 118 -15.11 4.55 15.47
N ALA A 119 -14.99 5.74 16.06
CA ALA A 119 -14.03 6.73 15.61
C ALA A 119 -12.59 6.19 15.68
N ILE A 120 -12.19 5.62 16.82
CA ILE A 120 -10.83 5.08 17.04
C ILE A 120 -10.48 3.99 16.02
N GLU A 121 -11.41 3.09 15.68
CA GLU A 121 -11.17 2.04 14.67
C GLU A 121 -11.01 2.58 13.25
N ASN A 122 -11.51 3.79 12.96
CA ASN A 122 -11.38 4.42 11.65
C ASN A 122 -10.13 5.30 11.52
N ILE A 123 -9.26 5.35 12.53
CA ILE A 123 -7.96 6.03 12.43
C ILE A 123 -7.00 5.17 11.60
N ASP A 124 -6.68 5.64 10.40
CA ASP A 124 -5.70 4.99 9.54
C ASP A 124 -4.27 5.21 10.05
N ILE A 125 -3.53 4.13 10.30
CA ILE A 125 -2.13 4.16 10.72
C ILE A 125 -1.19 3.93 9.53
N GLY A 126 -1.53 2.97 8.67
CA GLY A 126 -0.68 2.55 7.57
C GLY A 126 -0.64 3.58 6.44
N GLY A 127 -1.79 4.14 6.07
CA GLY A 127 -1.93 5.13 5.01
C GLY A 127 -1.08 6.37 5.21
N PRO A 128 -1.20 7.08 6.36
CA PRO A 128 -0.38 8.26 6.64
C PRO A 128 1.11 7.94 6.72
N THR A 129 1.49 6.78 7.27
CA THR A 129 2.90 6.34 7.32
C THR A 129 3.48 6.20 5.90
N MET A 130 2.75 5.56 4.98
CA MET A 130 3.20 5.42 3.59
C MET A 130 3.30 6.76 2.87
N LEU A 131 2.34 7.67 3.08
CA LEU A 131 2.39 9.03 2.52
C LEU A 131 3.62 9.79 3.00
N MET A 132 3.89 9.78 4.31
CA MET A 132 5.06 10.46 4.88
C MET A 132 6.37 9.91 4.31
N PHE A 133 6.48 8.59 4.13
CA PHE A 133 7.72 7.97 3.65
C PHE A 133 7.96 8.25 2.16
N SER A 134 6.89 8.42 1.38
CA SER A 134 7.00 8.78 -0.04
C SER A 134 7.58 10.18 -0.29
N MET A 135 7.59 11.02 0.74
CA MET A 135 8.04 12.42 0.66
C MET A 135 9.45 12.63 1.25
N ALA A 136 10.08 11.58 1.77
CA ALA A 136 11.41 11.63 2.41
C ALA A 136 12.51 11.24 1.42
#